data_AF-A0A7M3MI59-F1
#
_entry.id   AF-A0A7M3MI59-F1
#
_cell.length_a   1.000
_cell.length_b   1.000
_cell.length_c   1.000
_cell.angle_alpha   90.00
_cell.angle_beta   90.00
_cell.angle_gamma   90.00
#
_symmetry.space_group_name_H-M   'P 1'
#
loop_
_entity.id
_entity.type
_entity.pdbx_description
1 polymer ?
#
loop_
_entity_poly.entity_id
_entity_poly.type
_entity_poly.pdbx_seq_one_letter_code
_entity_poly.pdbx_strand_id
1 'polypeptide(L)'
;MPTVLDLDAYRNGKNPIVPEGLSAPAPAGKTPPRISDAAIWSLDYTTFEGVVAGLLTIRTICDYHLHFNEEWKHYLLVLLDKAYSLHATDQSGDLVQETVPLKGYLAEETSPANRKEMEIAVLMLDLIARRYVRSAPACGGKGT
;
A
#
# COMPACT_ATOMS: atom_id res chain seq x y z
N MET A 1 -53.93 13.76 2.79
CA MET A 1 -54.01 13.10 4.11
C MET A 1 -52.61 12.57 4.42
N PRO A 2 -51.91 13.08 5.44
CA PRO A 2 -50.56 12.61 5.75
C PRO A 2 -50.65 11.24 6.44
N THR A 3 -50.06 10.21 5.84
CA THR A 3 -50.03 8.86 6.41
C THR A 3 -48.96 8.83 7.50
N VAL A 4 -49.38 8.81 8.76
CA VAL A 4 -48.48 8.60 9.90
C VAL A 4 -48.04 7.13 9.87
N LEU A 5 -46.79 6.89 9.48
CA LEU A 5 -46.16 5.57 9.54
C LEU A 5 -45.77 5.26 10.98
N ASP A 6 -46.31 4.17 11.51
CA ASP A 6 -45.95 3.62 12.81
C ASP A 6 -44.46 3.25 12.84
N LEU A 7 -43.71 3.89 13.75
CA LEU A 7 -42.24 3.77 13.84
C LEU A 7 -41.81 2.34 14.17
N ASP A 8 -42.66 1.58 14.85
CA ASP A 8 -42.39 0.19 15.20
C ASP A 8 -42.58 -0.74 14.01
N ALA A 9 -43.52 -0.45 13.10
CA ALA A 9 -43.67 -1.17 11.84
C ALA A 9 -42.49 -0.93 10.89
N TYR A 10 -41.93 0.29 10.87
CA TYR A 10 -40.73 0.61 10.09
C TYR A 10 -39.48 -0.10 10.63
N ARG A 11 -39.35 -0.21 11.96
CA ARG A 11 -38.24 -0.95 12.60
C ARG A 11 -38.34 -2.46 12.35
N ASN A 12 -39.55 -3.03 12.41
CA ASN A 12 -39.75 -4.46 12.16
C ASN A 12 -39.51 -4.86 10.70
N GLY A 13 -39.78 -3.97 9.73
CA GLY A 13 -39.48 -4.24 8.31
C GLY A 13 -37.98 -4.22 7.96
N LYS A 14 -37.12 -3.70 8.85
CA LYS A 14 -35.68 -3.50 8.60
C LYS A 14 -34.77 -4.51 9.31
N ASN A 15 -35.34 -5.39 10.14
CA ASN A 15 -34.62 -6.54 10.67
C ASN A 15 -34.93 -7.75 9.78
N PRO A 16 -34.06 -8.11 8.81
CA PRO A 16 -34.15 -9.44 8.25
C PRO A 16 -33.90 -10.43 9.39
N ILE A 17 -34.89 -11.27 9.67
CA ILE A 17 -34.69 -12.51 10.38
C ILE A 17 -33.66 -13.27 9.54
N VAL A 18 -32.39 -13.26 9.98
CA VAL A 18 -31.33 -14.06 9.37
C VAL A 18 -31.64 -15.49 9.79
N PRO A 19 -32.08 -16.39 8.87
CA PRO A 19 -32.19 -17.80 9.22
C PRO A 19 -30.81 -18.29 9.68
N GLU A 20 -30.76 -18.89 10.87
CA GLU A 20 -29.58 -19.58 11.39
C GLU A 20 -29.06 -20.56 10.33
N GLY A 21 -27.99 -20.18 9.62
CA GLY A 21 -27.41 -20.99 8.56
C GLY A 21 -26.94 -20.23 7.31
N LEU A 22 -27.30 -18.95 7.14
CA LEU A 22 -26.78 -18.13 6.05
C LEU A 22 -25.98 -16.98 6.62
N SER A 23 -24.66 -17.20 6.72
CA SER A 23 -23.66 -16.16 6.91
C SER A 23 -24.01 -14.95 6.03
N ALA A 24 -24.17 -13.78 6.66
CA ALA A 24 -24.36 -12.52 5.96
C ALA A 24 -23.37 -12.45 4.78
N PRO A 25 -23.76 -11.98 3.58
CA PRO A 25 -22.79 -11.79 2.51
C PRO A 25 -21.73 -10.82 3.05
N ALA A 26 -20.53 -11.34 3.31
CA ALA A 26 -19.38 -10.54 3.66
C ALA A 26 -19.32 -9.38 2.66
N PRO A 27 -19.05 -8.13 3.09
CA PRO A 27 -18.95 -6.99 2.18
C PRO A 27 -17.99 -7.40 1.08
N ALA A 28 -18.49 -7.50 -0.17
CA ALA A 28 -17.86 -8.10 -1.35
C ALA A 28 -16.38 -8.40 -1.10
N GLY A 29 -16.12 -9.61 -0.55
CA GLY A 29 -14.89 -9.91 0.17
C GLY A 29 -13.68 -9.54 -0.67
N LYS A 30 -13.04 -8.41 -0.37
CA LYS A 30 -11.67 -8.19 -0.82
C LYS A 30 -10.91 -9.36 -0.23
N THR A 31 -10.42 -10.25 -1.09
CA THR A 31 -9.64 -11.38 -0.62
C THR A 31 -8.41 -10.78 0.05
N PRO A 32 -8.05 -11.18 1.28
CA PRO A 32 -6.86 -10.63 1.92
C PRO A 32 -5.68 -10.82 0.97
N PRO A 33 -4.86 -9.77 0.76
CA PRO A 33 -3.75 -9.85 -0.17
C PRO A 33 -2.82 -10.97 0.31
N ARG A 34 -2.79 -12.09 -0.42
CA ARG A 34 -1.89 -13.22 -0.13
C ARG A 34 -0.49 -12.85 -0.59
N ILE A 35 0.15 -11.96 0.14
CA ILE A 35 1.53 -11.59 -0.11
C ILE A 35 2.40 -12.63 0.58
N SER A 36 2.82 -13.62 -0.19
CA SER A 36 3.84 -14.55 0.26
C SER A 36 5.20 -13.87 0.26
N ASP A 37 6.03 -14.10 1.27
CA ASP A 37 7.39 -13.55 1.33
C ASP A 37 8.19 -13.89 0.05
N ALA A 38 7.94 -15.07 -0.54
CA ALA A 38 8.52 -15.47 -1.82
C ALA A 38 8.19 -14.51 -2.97
N ALA A 39 6.99 -13.92 -3.00
CA ALA A 39 6.60 -12.95 -4.02
C ALA A 39 7.41 -11.64 -3.89
N ILE A 40 7.72 -11.23 -2.66
CA ILE A 40 8.56 -10.05 -2.37
C ILE A 40 9.98 -10.27 -2.91
N TRP A 41 10.58 -11.41 -2.55
CA TRP A 41 11.96 -11.73 -2.93
C TRP A 41 12.13 -12.13 -4.40
N SER A 42 11.05 -12.53 -5.08
CA SER A 42 11.08 -12.86 -6.51
C SER A 42 11.17 -11.65 -7.44
N LEU A 43 10.88 -10.45 -6.93
CA LEU A 43 10.88 -9.24 -7.74
C LEU A 43 12.29 -8.68 -7.89
N ASP A 44 12.67 -8.39 -9.14
CA ASP A 44 13.93 -7.72 -9.44
C ASP A 44 13.78 -6.19 -9.35
N TYR A 45 14.00 -5.66 -8.14
CA TYR A 45 13.95 -4.22 -7.85
C TYR A 45 15.08 -3.41 -8.51
N THR A 46 16.01 -4.02 -9.26
CA THR A 46 17.01 -3.29 -10.06
C THR A 46 16.42 -2.75 -11.36
N THR A 47 15.33 -3.37 -11.84
CA THR A 47 14.62 -2.97 -13.06
C THR A 47 13.50 -1.99 -12.75
N PHE A 48 13.12 -1.18 -13.75
CA PHE A 48 11.95 -0.31 -13.61
C PHE A 48 10.65 -1.10 -13.48
N GLU A 49 10.53 -2.22 -14.20
CA GLU A 49 9.38 -3.13 -14.09
C GLU A 49 9.22 -3.68 -12.68
N GLY A 50 10.32 -4.09 -12.02
CA GLY A 50 10.28 -4.55 -10.64
C GLY A 50 9.92 -3.45 -9.64
N VAL A 51 10.35 -2.21 -9.88
CA VAL A 51 9.90 -1.05 -9.08
C VAL A 51 8.40 -0.82 -9.23
N VAL A 52 7.87 -0.83 -10.44
CA VAL A 52 6.43 -0.67 -10.69
C VAL A 52 5.64 -1.82 -10.06
N ALA A 53 6.09 -3.06 -10.21
CA ALA A 53 5.47 -4.23 -9.58
C ALA A 53 5.48 -4.14 -8.05
N GLY A 54 6.58 -3.66 -7.46
CA GLY A 54 6.68 -3.37 -6.02
C GLY A 54 5.67 -2.32 -5.56
N LEU A 55 5.58 -1.18 -6.26
CA LEU A 55 4.61 -0.11 -5.95
C LEU A 55 3.16 -0.59 -6.10
N LEU A 56 2.85 -1.39 -7.12
CA LEU A 56 1.52 -1.99 -7.30
C LEU A 56 1.20 -2.99 -6.18
N THR A 57 2.20 -3.72 -5.68
CA THR A 57 2.01 -4.61 -4.53
C THR A 57 1.72 -3.79 -3.27
N ILE A 58 2.46 -2.71 -3.01
CA ILE A 58 2.16 -1.78 -1.90
C ILE A 58 0.74 -1.20 -2.03
N ARG A 59 0.32 -0.83 -3.25
CA ARG A 59 -1.06 -0.40 -3.52
C ARG A 59 -2.07 -1.46 -3.10
N THR A 60 -1.85 -2.75 -3.39
CA THR A 60 -2.80 -3.81 -2.97
C THR A 60 -2.88 -3.97 -1.45
N ILE A 61 -1.77 -3.78 -0.72
CA ILE A 61 -1.76 -3.76 0.74
C ILE A 61 -2.60 -2.60 1.27
N CYS A 62 -2.33 -1.39 0.78
CA CYS A 62 -3.00 -0.18 1.23
C CYS A 62 -4.49 -0.21 0.88
N ASP A 63 -4.87 -0.69 -0.31
CA ASP A 63 -6.28 -0.77 -0.72
C ASP A 63 -7.10 -1.75 0.14
N TYR A 64 -6.46 -2.78 0.69
CA TYR A 64 -7.11 -3.72 1.59
C TYR A 64 -7.25 -3.15 3.01
N HIS A 65 -6.14 -2.67 3.59
CA HIS A 65 -6.10 -2.26 4.99
C HIS A 65 -6.54 -0.82 5.25
N LEU A 66 -6.34 0.09 4.30
CA LEU A 66 -6.51 1.55 4.44
C LEU A 66 -7.65 2.07 3.55
N HIS A 67 -8.70 1.28 3.36
CA HIS A 67 -9.78 1.59 2.42
C HIS A 67 -10.62 2.82 2.81
N PHE A 68 -10.51 3.32 4.04
CA PHE A 68 -11.24 4.52 4.49
C PHE A 68 -10.43 5.82 4.32
N ASN A 69 -9.11 5.74 4.26
CA ASN A 69 -8.23 6.90 4.14
C ASN A 69 -7.37 6.73 2.89
N GLU A 70 -7.62 7.54 1.86
CA GLU A 70 -7.03 7.35 0.53
C GLU A 70 -5.78 8.21 0.27
N GLU A 71 -5.26 8.89 1.28
CA GLU A 71 -4.12 9.80 1.15
C GLU A 71 -2.86 9.08 0.61
N TRP A 72 -2.67 7.80 0.96
CA TRP A 72 -1.60 6.94 0.43
C TRP A 72 -1.55 6.87 -1.11
N LYS A 73 -2.69 7.06 -1.79
CA LYS A 73 -2.73 7.04 -3.27
C LYS A 73 -1.90 8.18 -3.86
N HIS A 74 -1.95 9.36 -3.24
CA HIS A 74 -1.17 10.50 -3.68
C HIS A 74 0.33 10.24 -3.53
N TYR A 75 0.74 9.74 -2.35
CA TYR A 75 2.15 9.43 -2.10
C TYR A 75 2.70 8.36 -3.06
N LEU A 76 1.92 7.32 -3.37
CA LEU A 76 2.31 6.32 -4.36
C LEU A 76 2.45 6.89 -5.78
N LEU A 77 1.58 7.81 -6.18
CA LEU A 77 1.68 8.46 -7.49
C LEU A 77 2.92 9.35 -7.59
N VAL A 78 3.23 10.12 -6.55
CA VAL A 78 4.45 10.95 -6.49
C VAL A 78 5.70 10.08 -6.59
N LEU A 79 5.73 8.95 -5.87
CA LEU A 79 6.83 7.98 -5.95
C LEU A 79 6.99 7.39 -7.34
N LEU A 80 5.87 7.02 -8.00
CA LEU A 80 5.89 6.47 -9.34
C LEU A 80 6.41 7.49 -10.37
N ASP A 81 5.92 8.72 -10.30
CA ASP A 81 6.34 9.82 -11.19
C ASP A 81 7.83 10.13 -11.03
N LYS A 82 8.32 10.17 -9.79
CA LYS A 82 9.75 10.33 -9.51
C LYS A 82 10.57 9.15 -10.04
N ALA A 83 10.14 7.92 -9.77
CA ALA A 83 10.82 6.71 -10.23
C ALA A 83 10.91 6.66 -11.76
N TYR A 84 9.83 7.07 -12.44
CA TYR A 84 9.78 7.20 -13.90
C TYR A 84 10.74 8.28 -14.40
N SER A 85 10.73 9.47 -13.79
CA SER A 85 11.62 10.58 -14.16
C SER A 85 13.10 10.20 -14.03
N LEU A 86 13.47 9.52 -12.95
CA LEU A 86 14.84 9.04 -12.73
C LEU A 86 15.23 7.93 -13.73
N HIS A 87 14.29 7.04 -14.06
CA HIS A 87 14.51 6.00 -15.06
C HIS A 87 14.68 6.58 -16.48
N ALA A 88 13.83 7.53 -16.87
CA ALA A 88 13.83 8.14 -18.20
C ALA A 88 15.09 8.99 -18.47
N THR A 89 15.69 9.54 -17.42
CA THR A 89 16.91 10.36 -17.51
C THR A 89 18.20 9.58 -17.23
N ASP A 90 18.10 8.28 -16.91
CA ASP A 90 19.20 7.41 -16.44
C ASP A 90 20.01 8.04 -15.29
N GLN A 91 19.33 8.78 -14.42
CA GLN A 91 19.95 9.48 -13.30
C GLN A 91 19.80 8.69 -12.01
N SER A 92 20.90 8.55 -11.28
CA SER A 92 20.83 8.25 -9.85
C SER A 92 20.29 9.46 -9.10
N GLY A 93 19.36 9.25 -8.19
CA GLY A 93 18.69 10.33 -7.46
C GLY A 93 18.21 9.87 -6.10
N ASP A 94 17.81 10.81 -5.25
CA ASP A 94 17.38 10.47 -3.90
C ASP A 94 15.87 10.15 -3.86
N LEU A 95 15.52 8.91 -4.21
CA LEU A 95 14.16 8.41 -4.01
C LEU A 95 13.90 8.12 -2.51
N VAL A 96 14.94 8.07 -1.66
CA VAL A 96 14.78 7.77 -0.23
C VAL A 96 13.94 8.86 0.44
N GLN A 97 14.22 10.14 0.16
CA GLN A 97 13.45 11.27 0.72
C GLN A 97 11.98 11.21 0.33
N GLU A 98 11.70 10.85 -0.92
CA GLU A 98 10.32 10.77 -1.43
C GLU A 98 9.55 9.60 -0.80
N THR A 99 10.23 8.57 -0.26
CA THR A 99 9.56 7.49 0.48
C THR A 99 9.19 7.87 1.91
N VAL A 100 9.77 8.93 2.48
CA VAL A 100 9.57 9.32 3.89
C VAL A 100 8.10 9.63 4.21
N PRO A 101 7.37 10.45 3.41
CA PRO A 101 5.97 10.75 3.68
C PRO A 101 5.10 9.49 3.71
N LEU A 102 5.28 8.59 2.74
CA LEU A 102 4.52 7.35 2.69
C LEU A 102 4.84 6.44 3.88
N LYS A 103 6.11 6.33 4.27
CA LYS A 103 6.51 5.53 5.45
C LYS A 103 5.93 6.09 6.74
N GLY A 104 5.93 7.42 6.90
CA GLY A 104 5.29 8.08 8.04
C GLY A 104 3.80 7.78 8.10
N TYR A 105 3.12 7.94 6.97
CA TYR A 105 1.70 7.63 6.85
C TYR A 105 1.38 6.15 7.18
N LEU A 106 2.15 5.21 6.63
CA LEU A 106 1.96 3.78 6.93
C LEU A 106 2.20 3.46 8.40
N ALA A 107 3.15 4.13 9.06
CA ALA A 107 3.41 3.95 10.47
C ALA A 107 2.25 4.47 11.35
N GLU A 108 1.64 5.59 10.98
CA GLU A 108 0.48 6.15 11.68
C GLU A 108 -0.77 5.26 11.54
N GLU A 109 -0.98 4.69 10.37
CA GLU A 109 -2.10 3.78 10.07
C GLU A 109 -1.83 2.30 10.45
N THR A 110 -0.67 2.04 11.08
CA THR A 110 -0.32 0.70 11.58
C THR A 110 -1.10 0.39 12.85
N SER A 111 -1.79 -0.74 12.81
CA SER A 111 -2.54 -1.36 13.90
C SER A 111 -1.99 -2.78 14.17
N PRO A 112 -2.31 -3.40 15.31
CA PRO A 112 -1.90 -4.78 15.57
C PRO A 112 -2.40 -5.79 14.52
N ALA A 113 -3.49 -5.48 13.80
CA ALA A 113 -4.12 -6.37 12.83
C ALA A 113 -3.50 -6.33 11.43
N ASN A 114 -2.82 -5.24 11.06
CA ASN A 114 -2.19 -5.03 9.73
C ASN A 114 -0.67 -4.85 9.82
N ARG A 115 -0.08 -4.99 11.01
CA ARG A 115 1.33 -4.71 11.29
C ARG A 115 2.27 -5.45 10.35
N LYS A 116 2.04 -6.74 10.12
CA LYS A 116 2.92 -7.57 9.29
C LYS A 116 2.94 -7.05 7.85
N GLU A 117 1.77 -6.74 7.30
CA GLU A 117 1.62 -6.26 5.94
C GLU A 117 2.16 -4.83 5.77
N MET A 118 2.01 -3.97 6.79
CA MET A 118 2.60 -2.63 6.78
C MET A 118 4.13 -2.67 6.87
N GLU A 119 4.70 -3.55 7.70
CA GLU A 119 6.15 -3.77 7.75
C GLU A 119 6.70 -4.26 6.40
N ILE A 120 5.97 -5.14 5.71
CA ILE A 120 6.29 -5.57 4.34
C ILE A 120 6.25 -4.39 3.35
N ALA A 121 5.22 -3.55 3.41
CA ALA A 121 5.11 -2.38 2.55
C ALA A 121 6.29 -1.41 2.74
N VAL A 122 6.68 -1.16 4.00
CA VAL A 122 7.85 -0.33 4.33
C VAL A 122 9.14 -0.95 3.81
N LEU A 123 9.33 -2.27 3.97
CA LEU A 123 10.50 -2.98 3.44
C LEU A 123 10.58 -2.86 1.91
N MET A 124 9.47 -3.03 1.19
CA MET A 124 9.45 -2.85 -0.27
C MET A 124 9.85 -1.42 -0.67
N LEU A 125 9.39 -0.41 0.06
CA LEU A 125 9.80 0.97 -0.19
C LEU A 125 11.31 1.16 0.01
N ASP A 126 11.92 0.52 1.00
CA ASP A 126 13.37 0.54 1.19
C ASP A 126 14.12 -0.14 0.05
N LEU A 127 13.64 -1.30 -0.41
CA LEU A 127 14.25 -2.01 -1.55
C LEU A 127 14.19 -1.19 -2.83
N ILE A 128 13.04 -0.56 -3.10
CA ILE A 128 12.86 0.35 -4.25
C ILE A 128 13.80 1.56 -4.14
N ALA A 129 13.88 2.19 -2.97
CA ALA A 129 14.70 3.38 -2.78
C ALA A 129 16.20 3.08 -2.97
N ARG A 130 16.68 1.92 -2.49
CA ARG A 130 18.08 1.50 -2.63
C ARG A 130 18.59 1.47 -4.07
N ARG A 131 17.73 1.18 -5.05
CA ARG A 131 18.08 1.21 -6.47
C ARG A 131 18.64 2.57 -6.90
N TYR A 132 18.06 3.65 -6.39
CA TYR A 132 18.36 5.00 -6.83
C TYR A 132 19.42 5.69 -5.96
N VAL A 133 19.73 5.13 -4.79
CA VAL A 133 20.83 5.60 -3.93
C VAL A 133 22.12 5.55 -4.73
N ARG A 134 22.66 6.73 -5.04
CA ARG A 134 23.98 6.87 -5.64
C ARG A 134 24.98 6.19 -4.71
N SER A 135 25.62 5.10 -5.15
CA SER A 135 26.80 4.60 -4.43
C SER A 135 27.80 5.75 -4.40
N ALA A 136 28.11 6.27 -3.22
CA ALA A 136 29.19 7.24 -3.09
C ALA A 136 30.43 6.65 -3.79
N PRO A 137 31.17 7.43 -4.61
CA PRO A 137 32.42 6.91 -5.14
C PRO A 137 33.26 6.46 -3.96
N ALA A 138 33.70 5.20 -3.98
CA ALA A 138 34.67 4.70 -3.03
C ALA A 138 35.78 5.74 -2.96
N CYS A 139 36.05 6.28 -1.76
CA CYS A 139 37.19 7.15 -1.54
C CYS A 139 38.45 6.38 -1.93
N GLY A 140 38.81 6.48 -3.20
CA GLY A 140 40.00 5.93 -3.80
C GLY A 140 41.19 6.56 -3.11
N GLY A 141 42.12 5.69 -2.71
CA GLY A 141 43.27 6.03 -1.90
C GLY A 141 44.02 7.23 -2.44
N LYS A 142 44.48 8.07 -1.51
CA LYS A 142 45.61 8.95 -1.78
C LYS A 142 46.81 8.05 -2.09
N GLY A 143 47.15 8.01 -3.37
CA GLY A 143 48.43 7.50 -3.84
C GLY A 143 49.57 8.39 -3.35
N THR A 144 50.68 7.71 -3.08
CA THR A 144 52.10 8.15 -3.12
C THR A 144 52.47 9.45 -2.44
#